data_AF-D8P6G1-F1
#
_entry.id   AF-D8P6G1-F1
#
_cell.length_a   1.000
_cell.length_b   1.000
_cell.length_c   1.000
_cell.angle_alpha   90.00
_cell.angle_beta   90.00
_cell.angle_gamma   90.00
#
_symmetry.space_group_name_H-M   'P 1'
#
loop_
_entity.id
_entity.type
_entity.pdbx_description
1 polymer ?
#
loop_
_entity_poly.entity_id
_entity_poly.type
_entity_poly.pdbx_seq_one_letter_code
_entity_poly.pdbx_strand_id
1 'polypeptide(L)' 'MNIWHLLRIVFGGLLGAAIATVICWGALYLYGTYYLHGHGSLFDTNPSAADTFLFIWLLLTAAASIAGGYGGHLAARK' A
#
# COMPACT_ATOMS: atom_id res chain seq x y z
N MET A 1 -24.73 6.61 12.59
CA MET A 1 -23.53 5.73 12.54
C MET A 1 -22.80 5.88 13.86
N ASN A 2 -22.57 4.79 14.59
CA ASN A 2 -21.95 4.86 15.93
C ASN A 2 -20.40 4.91 15.82
N ILE A 3 -19.73 5.28 16.92
CA ILE A 3 -18.26 5.40 16.96
C ILE A 3 -17.55 4.09 16.59
N TRP A 4 -18.13 2.95 16.99
CA TRP A 4 -17.58 1.62 16.72
C TRP A 4 -17.62 1.23 15.23
N HIS A 5 -18.67 1.61 14.51
CA HIS A 5 -18.75 1.46 13.04
C HIS A 5 -17.63 2.24 12.34
N LEU A 6 -17.43 3.50 12.73
CA LEU A 6 -16.38 4.34 12.17
C LEU A 6 -14.99 3.75 12.41
N LEU A 7 -14.73 3.27 13.63
CA LEU A 7 -13.45 2.64 13.98
C LEU A 7 -13.16 1.41 13.12
N ARG A 8 -14.16 0.56 12.83
CA ARG A 8 -13.99 -0.61 11.94
C ARG A 8 -13.65 -0.21 10.51
N ILE A 9 -14.28 0.84 9.98
CA ILE A 9 -14.01 1.36 8.63
C ILE A 9 -12.59 1.91 8.56
N VAL A 10 -12.22 2.78 9.52
CA VAL A 10 -10.87 3.38 9.57
C VAL A 10 -9.82 2.29 9.73
N PHE A 11 -10.04 1.33 10.63
CA PHE A 11 -9.11 0.22 10.82
C PHE A 11 -8.95 -0.63 9.57
N GLY A 12 -10.05 -0.98 8.89
CA GLY A 12 -10.01 -1.70 7.63
C GLY A 12 -9.25 -0.95 6.55
N GLY A 13 -9.46 0.36 6.43
CA GLY A 13 -8.76 1.19 5.46
C GLY A 13 -7.26 1.35 5.76
N LEU A 14 -6.90 1.48 7.03
CA LEU A 14 -5.49 1.51 7.46
C LEU A 14 -4.80 0.16 7.20
N LEU A 15 -5.48 -0.94 7.50
CA LEU A 15 -4.94 -2.29 7.25
C LEU A 15 -4.71 -2.53 5.75
N GLY A 16 -5.67 -2.15 4.90
CA GLY A 16 -5.52 -2.24 3.45
C GLY A 16 -4.33 -1.43 2.93
N ALA A 17 -4.20 -0.19 3.39
CA ALA A 17 -3.06 0.68 3.04
C ALA A 17 -1.71 0.11 3.51
N ALA A 18 -1.66 -0.43 4.74
CA ALA A 18 -0.46 -1.04 5.30
C ALA A 18 -0.01 -2.26 4.49
N ILE A 19 -0.94 -3.16 4.13
CA ILE A 19 -0.66 -4.35 3.32
C ILE A 19 -0.12 -3.94 1.94
N ALA A 20 -0.79 -3.01 1.26
CA ALA A 20 -0.33 -2.53 -0.06
C ALA A 20 1.07 -1.92 0.02
N THR A 21 1.35 -1.16 1.09
CA THR A 21 2.68 -0.59 1.33
C THR A 21 3.73 -1.68 1.53
N VAL A 22 3.49 -2.64 2.42
CA VAL A 22 4.44 -3.74 2.66
C VAL A 22 4.72 -4.51 1.38
N ILE A 23 3.71 -4.79 0.56
CA ILE A 23 3.88 -5.51 -0.70
C ILE A 23 4.70 -4.68 -1.70
N CYS A 24 4.36 -3.41 -1.94
CA CYS A 24 5.04 -2.59 -2.94
C CYS A 24 6.50 -2.34 -2.55
N TRP A 25 6.74 -1.96 -1.29
CA TRP A 25 8.09 -1.69 -0.79
C TRP A 25 8.91 -2.96 -0.63
N GLY A 26 8.27 -4.08 -0.25
CA GLY A 26 8.89 -5.40 -0.24
C GLY A 26 9.33 -5.84 -1.64
N ALA A 27 8.46 -5.68 -2.64
CA ALA A 27 8.80 -5.97 -4.03
C ALA A 27 9.95 -5.09 -4.54
N LEU A 28 9.97 -3.81 -4.19
CA LEU A 28 11.06 -2.90 -4.51
C LEU A 28 12.38 -3.31 -3.84
N TYR A 29 12.33 -3.74 -2.58
CA TYR A 29 13.49 -4.26 -1.87
C TYR A 29 14.04 -5.51 -2.57
N LEU A 30 13.18 -6.48 -2.89
CA LEU A 30 13.57 -7.69 -3.61
C LEU A 30 14.17 -7.34 -4.99
N TYR A 31 13.61 -6.37 -5.69
CA TYR A 31 14.16 -5.86 -6.94
C TYR A 31 15.58 -5.29 -6.74
N GLY A 32 15.78 -4.45 -5.73
CA GLY A 32 17.09 -3.92 -5.39
C GLY A 32 18.13 -4.99 -5.05
N THR A 33 17.73 -6.01 -4.29
CA THR A 33 18.63 -7.10 -3.89
C THR A 33 18.97 -8.04 -5.04
N TYR A 34 17.99 -8.43 -5.86
CA TYR A 34 18.18 -9.47 -6.88
C TYR A 34 18.57 -8.93 -8.25
N TYR A 35 18.03 -7.77 -8.66
CA TYR A 35 18.27 -7.23 -10.01
C TYR A 35 19.37 -6.18 -10.01
N LEU A 36 19.35 -5.26 -9.05
CA LEU A 36 20.40 -4.24 -8.93
C LEU A 36 21.66 -4.76 -8.21
N HIS A 37 21.64 -5.97 -7.65
CA HIS A 37 22.74 -6.57 -6.88
C HIS A 37 23.28 -5.65 -5.77
N GLY A 38 22.45 -4.73 -5.26
CA GLY A 38 22.86 -3.71 -4.30
C GLY A 38 23.68 -2.54 -4.87
N HIS A 39 23.88 -2.45 -6.19
CA HIS A 39 24.57 -1.32 -6.86
C HIS A 39 23.68 -0.08 -6.98
N GLY A 40 23.23 0.45 -5.85
CA GLY A 40 22.45 1.68 -5.75
C GLY A 40 20.94 1.45 -5.66
N SER A 41 20.23 2.54 -5.36
CA SER A 41 18.77 2.55 -5.25
C SER A 41 18.10 2.75 -6.61
N LEU A 42 16.87 2.25 -6.79
CA LEU A 42 16.04 2.60 -7.95
C LEU A 42 15.89 4.12 -8.07
N PHE A 43 15.77 4.79 -6.92
CA PHE A 43 15.63 6.24 -6.82
C PHE A 43 16.87 7.02 -7.32
N ASP A 44 18.06 6.43 -7.23
CA ASP A 44 19.31 7.07 -7.66
C ASP A 44 19.65 6.74 -9.11
N THR A 45 19.32 5.52 -9.55
CA THR A 45 19.73 4.98 -10.85
C THR A 45 18.73 5.30 -11.97
N ASN A 46 17.44 5.43 -11.66
CA ASN A 46 16.41 5.71 -12.65
C ASN A 46 15.22 6.49 -12.04
N PRO A 47 15.28 7.84 -12.04
CA PRO A 47 14.24 8.67 -11.44
C PRO A 47 12.86 8.51 -12.10
N SER A 48 12.80 8.21 -13.40
CA SER A 48 11.52 7.97 -14.10
C SER A 48 10.84 6.69 -13.62
N ALA A 49 11.61 5.62 -13.40
CA ALA A 49 11.09 4.38 -12.82
C ALA A 49 10.65 4.57 -11.37
N ALA A 50 11.34 5.42 -10.61
CA ALA A 50 10.97 5.78 -9.25
C ALA A 50 9.63 6.54 -9.18
N ASP A 51 9.42 7.53 -10.04
CA ASP A 51 8.15 8.26 -10.14
C ASP A 51 6.99 7.31 -10.48
N THR A 52 7.23 6.40 -11.42
CA THR A 52 6.26 5.37 -11.81
C THR A 52 5.94 4.44 -10.64
N PHE A 53 6.95 4.01 -9.88
CA PHE A 53 6.74 3.21 -8.67
C PHE A 53 5.88 3.95 -7.64
N LEU A 54 6.20 5.21 -7.36
CA LEU A 54 5.45 6.01 -6.39
C LEU A 54 3.99 6.19 -6.82
N PHE A 55 3.74 6.43 -8.11
CA PHE A 55 2.40 6.55 -8.65
C PHE A 55 1.60 5.25 -8.52
N ILE A 56 2.20 4.12 -8.89
CA ILE A 56 1.56 2.79 -8.76
C ILE A 56 1.31 2.44 -7.30
N TRP A 57 2.30 2.65 -6.42
CA TRP A 57 2.17 2.41 -4.99
C TRP A 57 1.04 3.24 -4.39
N LEU A 58 0.93 4.53 -4.75
CA LEU A 58 -0.13 5.40 -4.25
C LEU A 58 -1.50 4.91 -4.71
N LEU A 59 -1.66 4.56 -5.99
CA LEU A 59 -2.91 4.02 -6.54
C LEU A 59 -3.32 2.72 -5.87
N LEU A 60 -2.38 1.79 -5.69
CA LEU A 60 -2.64 0.51 -5.02
C LEU A 60 -3.00 0.71 -3.55
N THR A 61 -2.30 1.61 -2.87
CA THR A 61 -2.58 1.97 -1.47
C THR A 61 -3.98 2.56 -1.33
N ALA A 62 -4.37 3.48 -2.22
CA ALA A 62 -5.71 4.06 -2.24
C ALA A 62 -6.78 2.98 -2.49
N ALA A 63 -6.59 2.13 -3.51
CA ALA A 63 -7.53 1.06 -3.82
C ALA A 63 -7.68 0.05 -2.67
N ALA A 64 -6.56 -0.38 -2.08
CA ALA A 64 -6.56 -1.30 -0.94
C ALA A 64 -7.18 -0.67 0.31
N SER A 65 -6.96 0.63 0.54
CA SER A 65 -7.59 1.36 1.64
C SER A 65 -9.11 1.43 1.47
N ILE A 66 -9.60 1.74 0.27
CA ILE A 66 -11.03 1.74 -0.04
C ILE A 66 -11.63 0.35 0.16
N ALA A 67 -10.99 -0.69 -0.37
CA ALA A 67 -11.43 -2.07 -0.24
C ALA A 67 -11.47 -2.53 1.24
N GLY A 68 -10.42 -2.22 1.99
CA GLY A 68 -10.33 -2.53 3.41
C GLY A 68 -11.37 -1.78 4.25
N GLY A 69 -11.58 -0.50 3.97
CA GLY A 69 -12.63 0.31 4.62
C GLY A 69 -14.03 -0.20 4.31
N TYR A 70 -14.29 -0.62 3.07
CA TYR A 70 -15.54 -1.26 2.67
C TYR A 70 -15.75 -2.59 3.40
N GLY A 71 -14.70 -3.42 3.53
CA GLY A 71 -14.72 -4.64 4.33
C GLY A 71 -15.06 -4.36 5.81
N GLY A 72 -14.44 -3.33 6.39
CA GLY A 72 -14.75 -2.87 7.75
C GLY A 72 -16.21 -2.42 7.92
N HIS A 73 -16.76 -1.71 6.93
CA HIS A 73 -18.17 -1.32 6.90
C HIS A 73 -19.10 -2.54 6.83
N LEU A 74 -18.81 -3.54 5.99
CA LEU A 74 -19.60 -4.77 5.91
C LEU A 74 -19.54 -5.56 7.22
N ALA A 75 -18.38 -5.63 7.86
CA ALA A 75 -18.20 -6.29 9.15
C ALA A 75 -18.92 -5.56 10.29
N ALA A 76 -19.17 -4.26 10.15
CA ALA A 76 -19.91 -3.48 11.13
C ALA A 76 -21.45 -3.63 10.99
N ARG A 77 -21.94 -4.00 9.80
CA ARG A 77 -23.38 -4.24 9.56
C ARG A 77 -23.89 -5.59 10.08
N LYS A 78 -22.99 -6.52 10.38
CA LYS A 78 -23.29 -7.79 11.06
C LYS A 78 -23.30 -7.60 12.56
#